data_AF-A0A2X1PLT8-F1
#
_entry.id   AF-A0A2X1PLT8-F1
#
_cell.length_a   1.000
_cell.length_b   1.000
_cell.length_c   1.000
_cell.angle_alpha   90.00
_cell.angle_beta   90.00
_cell.angle_gamma   90.00
#
_symmetry.space_group_name_H-M   'P 1'
#
loop_
_entity.id
_entity.type
_entity.pdbx_description
1 polymer ?
#
loop_
_entity_poly.entity_id
_entity_poly.type
_entity_poly.pdbx_seq_one_letter_code
_entity_poly.pdbx_strand_id
1 'polypeptide(L)'
;MPENDPTLLFTNAGMNQFKDVFLGMDKRPYSRATTAQRCVRAGGKHNDLENVGYTARHHTFFEMLGNFSFGDYFKQDAINFAWEYLTSPQWLGLT
;
A
#
# COMPACT_ATOMS: atom_id res chain seq x y z
N MET A 1 -1.24 -15.49 -2.76
CA MET A 1 -1.68 -15.95 -1.43
C MET A 1 -0.60 -15.53 -0.44
N PRO A 2 -0.94 -14.97 0.73
CA PRO A 2 0.05 -14.58 1.74
C PRO A 2 0.87 -15.82 2.13
N GLU A 3 2.18 -15.72 2.08
CA GLU A 3 3.05 -16.89 2.20
C GLU A 3 3.13 -17.40 3.65
N ASN A 4 2.91 -16.54 4.66
CA ASN A 4 3.12 -16.87 6.08
C ASN A 4 2.20 -16.14 7.09
N ASP A 5 1.03 -15.62 6.69
CA ASP A 5 0.10 -14.97 7.63
C ASP A 5 -1.29 -15.64 7.61
N PRO A 6 -1.61 -16.51 8.59
CA PRO A 6 -2.88 -17.23 8.63
C PRO A 6 -4.08 -16.31 8.94
N THR A 7 -3.85 -15.05 9.32
CA THR A 7 -4.92 -14.08 9.60
C THR A 7 -5.36 -13.30 8.35
N LEU A 8 -4.61 -13.40 7.25
CA LEU A 8 -4.90 -12.73 5.99
C LEU A 8 -5.48 -13.72 4.98
N LEU A 9 -6.75 -13.56 4.64
CA LEU A 9 -7.39 -14.35 3.58
C LEU A 9 -6.80 -14.01 2.20
N PHE A 10 -6.54 -12.73 1.95
CA PHE A 10 -5.92 -12.21 0.73
C PHE A 10 -5.05 -10.99 1.06
N THR A 11 -4.05 -10.72 0.21
CA THR A 11 -3.29 -9.46 0.28
C THR A 11 -4.22 -8.29 0.00
N ASN A 12 -4.42 -7.42 0.99
CA ASN A 12 -5.38 -6.30 0.91
C ASN A 12 -4.70 -4.91 0.94
N ALA A 13 -3.38 -4.89 1.16
CA ALA A 13 -2.55 -3.69 1.13
C ALA A 13 -1.10 -4.02 0.71
N GLY A 14 -0.39 -3.03 0.16
CA GLY A 14 1.04 -3.14 -0.20
C GLY A 14 1.96 -3.49 0.98
N MET A 15 1.59 -3.05 2.19
CA MET A 15 2.37 -3.25 3.41
C MET A 15 2.39 -4.70 3.92
N ASN A 16 1.47 -5.57 3.49
CA ASN A 16 1.33 -6.91 4.10
C ASN A 16 2.62 -7.73 4.00
N GLN A 17 3.35 -7.63 2.89
CA GLN A 17 4.64 -8.31 2.67
C GLN A 17 5.81 -7.73 3.49
N PHE A 18 5.62 -6.56 4.09
CA PHE A 18 6.60 -5.85 4.91
C PHE A 18 6.22 -5.83 6.39
N LYS A 19 5.18 -6.59 6.79
CA LYS A 19 4.68 -6.63 8.17
C LYS A 19 5.80 -6.89 9.18
N ASP A 20 6.61 -7.90 8.95
CA ASP A 20 7.70 -8.28 9.86
C ASP A 20 8.85 -7.27 9.85
N VAL A 21 9.06 -6.57 8.74
CA VAL A 21 10.04 -5.47 8.64
C VAL A 21 9.59 -4.29 9.51
N PHE A 22 8.30 -3.94 9.47
CA PHE A 22 7.74 -2.89 10.34
C PHE A 22 7.75 -3.27 11.82
N LEU A 23 7.61 -4.55 12.15
CA LEU A 23 7.70 -5.07 13.51
C LEU A 23 9.16 -5.26 13.99
N GLY A 24 10.14 -5.04 13.12
CA GLY A 24 11.56 -5.22 13.43
C GLY A 24 12.01 -6.68 13.54
N MET A 25 11.19 -7.62 13.08
CA MET A 25 11.45 -9.07 13.11
C MET A 25 12.19 -9.56 11.84
N ASP A 26 12.10 -8.80 10.75
CA ASP A 26 12.83 -9.04 9.49
C ASP A 26 13.65 -7.80 9.11
N LYS A 27 14.83 -7.99 8.52
CA LYS A 27 15.71 -6.90 8.08
C LYS A 27 16.06 -7.06 6.61
N ARG A 28 15.77 -6.02 5.84
CA ARG A 28 16.07 -5.95 4.41
C ARG A 28 17.39 -5.22 4.16
N PRO A 29 18.08 -5.47 3.03
CA PRO A 29 19.27 -4.72 2.62
C PRO A 29 18.95 -3.28 2.19
N TYR A 30 17.68 -2.86 2.24
CA TYR A 30 17.18 -1.53 1.91
C TYR A 30 16.33 -0.98 3.06
N SER A 31 16.42 0.34 3.27
CA SER A 31 15.63 1.09 4.25
C SER A 31 14.39 1.75 3.64
N ARG A 32 14.23 1.68 2.31
CA ARG A 32 13.12 2.26 1.55
C ARG A 32 12.68 1.30 0.46
N ALA A 33 11.39 1.28 0.14
CA ALA A 33 10.84 0.48 -0.94
C ALA A 33 9.67 1.18 -1.63
N THR A 34 9.37 0.79 -2.86
CA THR A 34 8.14 1.16 -3.57
C THR A 34 7.55 -0.08 -4.25
N THR A 35 6.24 -0.20 -4.31
CA THR A 35 5.55 -1.32 -4.95
C THR A 35 4.24 -0.90 -5.61
N ALA A 36 3.86 -1.58 -6.69
CA ALA A 36 2.50 -1.67 -7.18
C ALA A 36 1.91 -3.03 -6.75
N GLN A 37 1.17 -3.06 -5.65
CA GLN A 37 0.67 -4.30 -5.08
C GLN A 37 -0.72 -4.61 -5.62
N ARG A 38 -0.89 -5.81 -6.19
CA ARG A 38 -2.22 -6.37 -6.47
C ARG A 38 -2.93 -6.71 -5.16
N CYS A 39 -4.08 -6.10 -4.93
CA CYS A 39 -4.88 -6.21 -3.71
C CYS A 39 -6.26 -6.81 -4.00
N VAL A 40 -6.74 -7.64 -3.07
CA VAL A 40 -8.11 -8.14 -3.07
C VAL A 40 -8.80 -7.75 -1.76
N ARG A 41 -9.97 -7.11 -1.85
CA ARG A 41 -10.84 -6.73 -0.72
C ARG A 41 -12.23 -7.33 -0.90
N ALA A 42 -12.31 -8.65 -0.75
CA ALA A 42 -13.52 -9.44 -0.94
C ALA A 42 -13.93 -10.25 0.30
N GLY A 43 -13.45 -9.87 1.49
CA GLY A 43 -13.75 -10.55 2.75
C GLY A 43 -12.77 -10.23 3.88
N GLY A 44 -13.16 -10.50 5.13
CA GLY A 44 -12.36 -10.19 6.32
C GLY A 44 -12.46 -8.72 6.76
N LYS A 45 -11.40 -8.19 7.36
CA LYS A 45 -11.37 -6.81 7.93
C LYS A 45 -11.60 -5.70 6.89
N HIS A 46 -11.23 -5.93 5.63
CA HIS A 46 -11.47 -5.02 4.52
C HIS A 46 -12.31 -5.74 3.46
N ASN A 47 -13.59 -5.42 3.40
CA ASN A 47 -14.55 -6.05 2.49
C ASN A 47 -15.30 -4.98 1.69
N ASP A 48 -14.98 -4.89 0.39
CA ASP A 48 -15.64 -3.97 -0.53
C ASP A 48 -16.68 -4.67 -1.41
N LEU A 49 -16.93 -5.97 -1.22
CA LEU A 49 -17.76 -6.80 -2.08
C LEU A 49 -19.18 -6.24 -2.27
N GLU A 50 -19.77 -5.70 -1.21
CA GLU A 50 -21.13 -5.11 -1.26
C GLU A 50 -21.17 -3.71 -1.87
N ASN A 51 -20.01 -3.04 -2.02
CA ASN A 51 -19.90 -1.69 -2.59
C ASN A 51 -19.61 -1.70 -4.09
N VAL A 52 -19.16 -2.84 -4.63
CA VAL A 52 -18.85 -3.01 -6.06
C VAL A 52 -20.15 -2.95 -6.86
N GLY A 53 -20.18 -2.08 -7.88
CA GLY A 53 -21.36 -1.85 -8.72
C GLY A 53 -22.33 -0.78 -8.19
N TYR A 54 -22.20 -0.38 -6.92
CA TYR A 54 -23.02 0.69 -6.32
C TYR A 54 -22.30 2.04 -6.24
N THR A 55 -20.99 2.05 -6.40
CA THR A 55 -20.17 3.27 -6.33
C THR A 55 -19.10 3.27 -7.42
N ALA A 56 -18.67 4.46 -7.83
CA ALA A 56 -17.68 4.63 -8.90
C ALA A 56 -16.21 4.37 -8.48
N ARG A 57 -15.95 3.96 -7.24
CA ARG A 57 -14.59 3.93 -6.66
C ARG A 57 -14.20 2.63 -5.95
N HIS A 58 -15.12 1.68 -5.80
CA HIS A 58 -14.84 0.43 -5.10
C HIS A 58 -14.68 -0.71 -6.11
N HIS A 59 -13.56 -1.42 -6.00
CA HIS A 59 -13.26 -2.63 -6.74
C HIS A 59 -12.87 -3.73 -5.75
N THR A 60 -13.23 -4.98 -6.04
CA THR A 60 -12.75 -6.13 -5.27
C THR A 60 -11.28 -6.42 -5.54
N PHE A 61 -10.83 -6.28 -6.79
CA PHE A 61 -9.43 -6.36 -7.20
C PHE A 61 -8.95 -5.00 -7.69
N PHE A 62 -7.80 -4.55 -7.18
CA PHE A 62 -7.19 -3.27 -7.57
C PHE A 62 -5.68 -3.30 -7.31
N GLU A 63 -4.96 -2.30 -7.83
CA GLU A 63 -3.56 -2.08 -7.51
C GLU A 63 -3.39 -0.94 -6.51
N MET A 64 -2.60 -1.19 -5.47
CA MET A 64 -2.21 -0.20 -4.48
C MET A 64 -0.75 0.21 -4.73
N LEU A 65 -0.57 1.45 -5.18
CA LEU A 65 0.74 2.09 -5.26
C LEU A 65 1.16 2.54 -3.85
N GLY A 66 2.38 2.24 -3.44
CA GLY A 66 2.86 2.62 -2.11
C GLY A 66 4.37 2.76 -2.03
N ASN A 67 4.82 3.77 -1.29
CA ASN A 67 6.20 3.96 -0.85
C ASN A 67 6.33 3.69 0.66
N PHE A 68 7.38 2.99 1.05
CA PHE A 68 7.59 2.51 2.42
C PHE A 68 8.94 2.96 2.95
N SER A 69 8.94 3.39 4.22
CA SER A 69 10.13 3.73 5.00
C SER A 69 10.30 2.74 6.15
N PHE A 70 11.47 2.13 6.27
CA PHE A 70 11.82 1.19 7.32
C PHE A 70 12.91 1.79 8.21
N GLY A 71 12.52 2.73 9.08
CA GLY A 71 13.47 3.47 9.92
C GLY A 71 14.36 4.47 9.16
N ASP A 72 13.89 4.93 8.00
CA ASP A 72 14.54 5.94 7.16
C ASP A 72 13.87 7.31 7.41
N TYR A 73 13.24 7.90 6.39
CA TYR A 73 12.44 9.10 6.48
C TYR A 73 11.12 8.91 7.27
N PHE A 74 10.56 10.02 7.73
CA PHE A 74 9.30 10.02 8.50
C PHE A 74 8.29 11.03 7.94
N LYS A 75 7.54 11.72 8.80
CA LYS A 75 6.37 12.53 8.41
C LYS A 75 6.65 13.58 7.33
N GLN A 76 7.66 14.44 7.52
CA GLN A 76 7.88 15.58 6.63
C GLN A 76 8.18 15.12 5.21
N ASP A 77 9.14 14.22 5.04
CA ASP A 77 9.54 13.77 3.71
C ASP A 77 8.47 12.87 3.07
N ALA A 78 7.73 12.09 3.85
CA ALA A 78 6.62 11.30 3.32
C ALA A 78 5.55 12.21 2.67
N ILE A 79 5.22 13.32 3.33
CA ILE A 79 4.29 14.33 2.79
C ILE A 79 4.90 15.01 1.56
N ASN A 80 6.18 15.40 1.62
CA ASN A 80 6.86 16.06 0.50
C ASN A 80 6.87 15.19 -0.76
N PHE A 81 7.21 13.89 -0.66
CA PHE A 81 7.21 12.99 -1.82
C PHE A 81 5.81 12.83 -2.42
N ALA A 82 4.79 12.66 -1.58
CA ALA A 82 3.42 12.51 -2.06
C ALA A 82 2.93 13.80 -2.74
N TRP A 83 3.20 14.96 -2.13
CA TRP A 83 2.82 16.26 -2.69
C TRP A 83 3.53 16.54 -4.02
N GLU A 84 4.86 16.36 -4.06
CA GLU A 84 5.65 16.56 -5.28
C GLU A 84 5.14 15.68 -6.42
N TYR A 85 4.92 14.39 -6.16
CA TYR A 85 4.43 13.46 -7.19
C TYR A 85 3.05 13.86 -7.75
N LEU A 86 2.16 14.36 -6.88
CA LEU A 86 0.80 14.77 -7.28
C LEU A 86 0.76 16.12 -8.00
N THR A 87 1.49 17.13 -7.52
CA THR A 87 1.28 18.52 -7.94
C THR A 87 2.38 19.09 -8.82
N SER A 88 3.57 18.48 -8.83
CA SER A 88 4.67 19.02 -9.63
C SER A 88 4.37 18.91 -11.13
N PRO A 89 4.68 19.95 -11.94
CA PRO A 89 4.62 19.87 -13.40
C PRO A 89 5.57 18.84 -14.01
N GLN A 90 6.57 18.36 -13.25
CA GLN A 90 7.48 17.29 -13.68
C GLN A 90 6.87 15.88 -13.51
N TRP A 91 5.78 15.76 -12.74
CA TRP A 91 5.12 14.49 -12.40
C TRP A 91 3.67 14.49 -12.90
N LEU A 92 2.67 14.26 -12.02
CA LEU A 92 1.27 14.16 -12.44
C LEU A 92 0.61 15.51 -12.77
N GLY A 93 1.15 16.63 -12.26
CA GLY A 93 0.68 17.98 -12.61
C GLY A 93 -0.80 18.21 -12.35
N LEU A 94 -1.35 17.74 -11.22
CA LEU A 94 -2.79 17.84 -10.92
C LEU A 94 -3.25 19.24 -10.49
N THR A 95 -2.37 20.24 -10.49
CA THR A 95 -2.63 21.62 -10.03
C THR A 95 -2.47 22.64 -11.14
#